data_AF-A0A2A5BHT7-F1
#
_entry.id   AF-A0A2A5BHT7-F1
#
_cell.length_a   1.000
_cell.length_b   1.000
_cell.length_c   1.000
_cell.angle_alpha   90.00
_cell.angle_beta   90.00
_cell.angle_gamma   90.00
#
_symmetry.space_group_name_H-M   'P 1'
#
loop_
_entity.id
_entity.type
_entity.pdbx_description
1 polymer ?
#
loop_
_entity_poly.entity_id
_entity_poly.type
_entity_poly.pdbx_seq_one_letter_code
_entity_poly.pdbx_strand_id
1 'polypeptide(L)' 'MIEQEKDDIICDCTGTSYQKVQLLLDNGATSLDEISDATGACTGCGSCDILVIEMVEQHQKQLAKL' A
#
# COMPACT_ATOMS: atom_id res chain seq x y z
N MET A 1 -11.94 14.78 8.36
CA MET A 1 -10.58 14.23 8.59
C MET A 1 -10.76 12.73 8.66
N ILE A 2 -10.23 11.98 7.70
CA ILE A 2 -10.26 10.51 7.76
C ILE A 2 -8.87 10.12 8.25
N GLU A 3 -8.72 9.98 9.56
CA GLU A 3 -7.57 9.27 10.13
C GLU A 3 -7.81 7.78 9.88
N GLN A 4 -7.24 7.26 8.80
CA GLN A 4 -7.14 5.81 8.59
C GLN A 4 -6.24 5.27 9.70
N GLU A 5 -6.76 4.35 10.49
CA GLU A 5 -6.06 3.80 11.65
C GLU A 5 -4.86 3.01 11.15
N LYS A 6 -3.69 3.33 11.71
CA LYS A 6 -2.38 2.90 11.22
C LYS A 6 -2.17 1.36 11.25
N ASP A 7 -3.03 0.63 11.94
CA ASP A 7 -2.93 -0.81 12.16
C ASP A 7 -3.88 -1.65 11.28
N ASP A 8 -4.59 -1.04 10.32
CA ASP A 8 -5.48 -1.79 9.44
C ASP A 8 -4.69 -2.79 8.58
N ILE A 9 -5.00 -4.07 8.72
CA ILE A 9 -4.48 -5.15 7.86
C ILE A 9 -5.18 -5.05 6.51
N ILE A 10 -4.41 -4.73 5.48
CA ILE A 10 -4.91 -4.57 4.11
C ILE A 10 -4.90 -5.89 3.34
N CYS A 11 -4.00 -6.81 3.69
CA CYS A 11 -3.91 -8.13 3.08
C CYS A 11 -3.88 -9.18 4.19
N ASP A 12 -4.98 -9.91 4.36
CA ASP A 12 -5.09 -11.01 5.33
C ASP A 12 -4.19 -12.20 4.97
N CYS A 13 -3.93 -12.42 3.69
CA CYS A 13 -3.15 -13.56 3.20
C CYS A 13 -1.68 -13.50 3.66
N THR A 14 -1.08 -12.31 3.61
CA THR A 14 0.33 -12.10 4.01
C THR A 14 0.47 -11.37 5.34
N GLY A 15 -0.63 -10.87 5.91
CA GLY A 15 -0.62 -10.03 7.10
C GLY A 15 -0.04 -8.63 6.83
N THR A 16 -0.14 -8.13 5.60
CA THR A 16 0.38 -6.80 5.26
C THR A 16 -0.55 -5.74 5.82
N SER A 17 0.01 -4.81 6.61
CA SER A 17 -0.70 -3.66 7.15
C SER A 17 -0.59 -2.43 6.27
N TYR A 18 -1.52 -1.50 6.44
CA TYR A 18 -1.52 -0.20 5.77
C TYR A 18 -0.21 0.55 6.00
N GLN A 19 0.24 0.61 7.27
CA GLN A 19 1.53 1.20 7.65
C GLN A 19 2.71 0.62 6.88
N LYS A 20 2.73 -0.70 6.67
CA LYS A 20 3.83 -1.37 5.97
C LYS A 20 3.91 -0.88 4.52
N VAL A 21 2.77 -0.75 3.84
CA VAL A 21 2.71 -0.20 2.48
C VAL A 21 3.08 1.27 2.46
N GLN A 22 2.57 2.07 3.40
CA GLN A 22 2.93 3.49 3.52
C GLN A 22 4.44 3.69 3.66
N LEU A 23 5.09 2.90 4.52
CA LEU A 23 6.54 2.93 4.70
C LEU A 23 7.29 2.58 3.41
N LEU A 24 6.77 1.66 2.60
CA LEU A 24 7.38 1.32 1.32
C LEU A 24 7.26 2.47 0.32
N LEU A 25 6.09 3.11 0.26
CA LEU A 25 5.85 4.29 -0.57
C LEU A 25 6.81 5.44 -0.18
N ASP A 26 6.94 5.71 1.13
CA ASP A 26 7.87 6.72 1.65
C ASP A 26 9.35 6.38 1.36
N ASN A 27 9.69 5.08 1.27
CA ASN A 27 11.02 4.62 0.85
C ASN A 27 11.23 4.68 -0.67
N GLY A 28 10.22 5.09 -1.44
CA GLY A 28 10.29 5.26 -2.89
C GLY A 28 9.61 4.17 -3.72
N ALA A 29 8.82 3.29 -3.11
CA ALA A 29 7.98 2.38 -3.88
C ALA A 29 6.93 3.19 -4.65
N THR A 30 6.84 2.98 -5.96
CA THR A 30 5.95 3.73 -6.84
C THR A 30 4.99 2.84 -7.61
N SER A 31 5.12 1.52 -7.46
CA SER A 31 4.36 0.53 -8.22
C SER A 31 3.86 -0.60 -7.32
N LEU A 32 2.76 -1.24 -7.73
CA LEU A 32 2.22 -2.41 -7.05
C LEU A 32 3.22 -3.58 -7.03
N ASP A 33 4.01 -3.74 -8.10
CA ASP A 33 5.10 -4.73 -8.18
C ASP A 33 6.11 -4.58 -7.04
N GLU A 34 6.56 -3.36 -6.76
CA GLU A 34 7.54 -3.11 -5.69
C GLU A 34 6.97 -3.42 -4.30
N ILE A 35 5.68 -3.12 -4.10
CA ILE A 35 4.97 -3.43 -2.85
C ILE A 35 4.77 -4.93 -2.73
N SER A 36 4.40 -5.61 -3.82
CA SER A 36 4.25 -7.05 -3.89
C SER A 36 5.57 -7.77 -3.60
N ASP A 37 6.67 -7.35 -4.21
CA ASP A 37 7.98 -7.95 -3.97
C ASP A 37 8.45 -7.76 -2.52
N ALA A 38 8.15 -6.61 -1.91
CA ALA A 38 8.56 -6.32 -0.54
C ALA A 38 7.66 -6.93 0.55
N THR A 39 6.39 -7.20 0.26
CA THR A 39 5.39 -7.63 1.27
C THR A 39 4.73 -8.98 0.98
N GLY A 40 4.82 -9.46 -0.26
CA GLY A 40 4.06 -10.58 -0.79
C GLY A 40 2.56 -10.29 -0.96
N ALA A 41 2.05 -9.11 -0.60
CA ALA A 41 0.67 -8.72 -0.90
C ALA A 41 0.43 -8.73 -2.42
N CYS A 42 -0.81 -8.88 -2.85
CA CYS A 42 -1.19 -8.95 -4.27
C CYS A 42 -0.71 -10.19 -5.05
N THR A 43 0.00 -11.12 -4.42
CA THR A 43 0.41 -12.39 -5.07
C THR A 43 -0.56 -13.56 -4.84
N GLY A 44 -1.53 -13.38 -3.94
CA GLY A 44 -2.46 -14.41 -3.48
C GLY A 44 -3.88 -14.25 -4.02
N CYS A 45 -4.80 -13.85 -3.14
CA CYS A 45 -6.23 -13.76 -3.44
C CYS A 45 -6.64 -12.55 -4.31
N GLY A 46 -5.78 -11.53 -4.43
CA GLY A 46 -6.04 -10.30 -5.17
C GLY A 46 -7.00 -9.30 -4.49
N SER A 47 -7.51 -9.61 -3.29
CA SER A 47 -8.50 -8.75 -2.62
C SER A 47 -7.94 -7.39 -2.17
N CYS A 48 -6.64 -7.32 -1.92
CA CYS A 48 -5.94 -6.10 -1.51
C CYS A 48 -5.47 -5.23 -2.69
N ASP A 49 -5.55 -5.72 -3.94
CA ASP A 49 -4.89 -5.10 -5.09
C ASP A 49 -5.42 -3.71 -5.37
N ILE A 50 -6.74 -3.55 -5.39
CA ILE A 50 -7.39 -2.26 -5.63
C ILE A 50 -6.96 -1.25 -4.56
N LEU A 51 -6.96 -1.67 -3.29
CA LEU A 51 -6.58 -0.80 -2.18
C LEU A 51 -5.11 -0.37 -2.27
N VAL A 52 -4.21 -1.29 -2.61
CA VAL A 52 -2.77 -0.99 -2.80
C VAL A 52 -2.57 -0.02 -3.97
N ILE A 53 -3.26 -0.22 -5.10
CA ILE A 53 -3.22 0.69 -6.25
C ILE A 53 -3.68 2.09 -5.83
N GLU A 54 -4.81 2.19 -5.12
CA GLU A 54 -5.32 3.46 -4.63
C GLU A 54 -4.32 4.14 -3.68
N MET A 55 -3.67 3.40 -2.79
CA MET A 55 -2.64 3.95 -1.90
C MET A 55 -1.45 4.53 -2.68
N VAL A 56 -0.95 3.80 -3.67
CA VAL A 56 0.14 4.25 -4.56
C VAL A 56 -0.26 5.52 -5.29
N GLU A 57 -1.43 5.54 -5.93
CA GLU A 57 -1.91 6.70 -6.67
C GLU A 57 -2.11 7.92 -5.76
N GLN A 58 -2.67 7.73 -4.56
CA GLN A 58 -2.86 8.82 -3.60
C GLN A 58 -1.52 9.38 -3.14
N HIS A 59 -0.54 8.52 -2.87
CA HIS A 59 0.80 8.96 -2.48
C HIS A 59 1.47 9.77 -3.59
N GLN A 60 1.42 9.30 -4.84
CA GLN A 60 1.94 10.04 -5.99
C GLN A 60 1.24 11.39 -6.18
N LYS A 61 -0.09 11.45 -6.03
CA LYS A 61 -0.86 12.70 -6.09
C LYS A 61 -0.48 13.67 -4.98
N GLN A 62 -0.14 13.17 -3.79
CA GLN A 62 0.34 13.99 -2.68
C GLN A 62 1.73 14.57 -2.97
N LEU A 63 2.66 13.75 -3.49
CA LEU A 63 3.98 14.21 -3.91
C LEU A 63 3.93 15.24 -5.04
N ALA A 64 3.06 15.04 -6.04
CA ALA A 64 2.90 15.95 -7.17
C ALA A 64 2.25 17.30 -6.82
N LYS A 65 1.71 17.43 -5.61
CA LYS A 65 1.08 18.67 -5.11
C LYS A 65 2.03 19.54 -4.28
N LEU A 66 3.26 19.06 -4.02
CA LEU A 66 4.30 19.74 -3.26
C LEU A 66 5.32 20.42 -4.18
#